data_AF-A0A847Z670-F1
#
_entry.id   AF-A0A847Z670-F1
#
_cell.length_a   1.000
_cell.length_b   1.000
_cell.length_c   1.000
_cell.angle_alpha   90.00
_cell.angle_beta   90.00
_cell.angle_gamma   90.00
#
_symmetry.space_group_name_H-M   'P 1'
#
loop_
_entity.id
_entity.type
_entity.pdbx_description
1 polymer ?
#
loop_
_entity_poly.entity_id
_entity_poly.type
_entity_poly.pdbx_seq_one_letter_code
_entity_poly.pdbx_strand_id
1 'polypeptide(L)'
;FKNEIEEIKKYIEVSEDESIYTELEFILVFIKNIEDIEKYSEIVLPRVSANALIWFAFPKNKPIDDGWEIVRDYQFEPIRQITISNEWSAMRFRPNKLAKSEEGGIGQEEKIKTKKKIEFY
;
A
#
# COMPACT_ATOMS: atom_id res chain seq x y z
N PHE A 1 -16.43 -5.53 16.94
CA PHE A 1 -16.11 -5.62 15.50
C PHE A 1 -17.19 -6.28 14.63
N LYS A 2 -17.85 -7.38 15.04
CA LYS A 2 -18.86 -8.02 14.17
C LYS A 2 -20.08 -7.12 13.89
N ASN A 3 -20.56 -6.39 14.89
CA ASN A 3 -21.74 -5.51 14.73
C ASN A 3 -21.40 -4.30 13.84
N GLU A 4 -20.20 -3.76 13.99
CA GLU A 4 -19.68 -2.63 13.24
C GLU A 4 -19.48 -2.98 11.76
N ILE A 5 -19.00 -4.19 11.46
CA ILE A 5 -18.90 -4.70 10.08
C ILE A 5 -20.30 -4.82 9.45
N GLU A 6 -21.29 -5.30 10.22
CA GLU A 6 -22.65 -5.47 9.72
C GLU A 6 -23.34 -4.13 9.39
N GLU A 7 -23.00 -3.07 10.14
CA GLU A 7 -23.45 -1.72 9.80
C GLU A 7 -22.79 -1.18 8.53
N ILE A 8 -21.49 -1.43 8.36
CA ILE A 8 -20.72 -0.98 7.19
C ILE A 8 -21.18 -1.71 5.91
N LYS A 9 -21.51 -3.00 6.00
CA LYS A 9 -22.06 -3.81 4.89
C LYS A 9 -23.32 -3.22 4.25
N LYS A 10 -24.03 -2.32 4.96
CA LYS A 10 -25.20 -1.62 4.41
C LYS A 10 -24.83 -0.56 3.37
N TYR A 11 -23.58 -0.09 3.38
CA TYR A 11 -23.11 1.01 2.54
C TYR A 11 -22.01 0.58 1.56
N ILE A 12 -21.24 -0.46 1.90
CA ILE A 12 -20.17 -0.96 1.05
C ILE A 12 -20.23 -2.48 0.96
N GLU A 13 -19.74 -3.01 -0.16
CA GLU A 13 -19.47 -4.44 -0.29
C GLU A 13 -18.27 -4.81 0.59
N VAL A 14 -18.41 -5.88 1.38
CA VAL A 14 -17.35 -6.38 2.24
C VAL A 14 -16.98 -7.79 1.78
N SER A 15 -15.72 -7.97 1.41
CA SER A 15 -15.14 -9.27 1.08
C SER A 15 -14.00 -9.60 2.04
N GLU A 16 -13.87 -10.89 2.35
CA GLU A 16 -12.71 -11.46 3.06
C GLU A 16 -11.62 -11.93 2.09
N ASP A 17 -11.92 -12.00 0.80
CA ASP A 17 -10.99 -12.35 -0.26
C ASP A 17 -10.46 -11.08 -0.94
N GLU A 18 -9.16 -10.84 -0.81
CA GLU A 18 -8.42 -9.73 -1.41
C GLU A 18 -8.05 -9.95 -2.88
N SER A 19 -8.17 -11.18 -3.38
CA SER A 19 -7.78 -11.54 -4.75
C SER A 19 -8.81 -11.12 -5.81
N ILE A 20 -10.04 -10.80 -5.40
CA ILE A 20 -11.15 -10.55 -6.33
C ILE A 20 -11.20 -9.12 -6.88
N TYR A 21 -10.40 -8.19 -6.33
CA TYR A 21 -10.42 -6.80 -6.74
C TYR A 21 -9.18 -6.41 -7.54
N THR A 22 -9.42 -5.77 -8.68
CA THR A 22 -8.39 -5.16 -9.53
C THR A 22 -8.78 -3.71 -9.85
N GLU A 23 -7.84 -2.92 -10.33
CA GLU A 23 -8.04 -1.52 -10.72
C GLU A 23 -8.52 -0.60 -9.57
N LEU A 24 -8.07 -0.87 -8.34
CA LEU A 24 -8.44 -0.07 -7.17
C LEU A 24 -7.94 1.37 -7.32
N GLU A 25 -8.86 2.36 -7.29
CA GLU A 25 -8.52 3.78 -7.38
C GLU A 25 -8.19 4.43 -6.03
N PHE A 26 -8.64 3.82 -4.93
CA PHE A 26 -8.37 4.28 -3.58
C PHE A 26 -8.20 3.11 -2.63
N ILE A 27 -7.17 3.18 -1.78
CA ILE A 27 -6.91 2.18 -0.76
C ILE A 27 -6.61 2.86 0.57
N LEU A 28 -7.23 2.35 1.64
CA LEU A 28 -6.92 2.69 3.02
C LEU A 28 -6.58 1.40 3.77
N VAL A 29 -5.31 1.24 4.14
CA VAL A 29 -4.81 0.09 4.89
C VAL A 29 -4.53 0.51 6.33
N PHE A 30 -5.00 -0.26 7.31
CA PHE A 30 -4.66 -0.06 8.71
C PHE A 30 -3.47 -0.96 9.09
N ILE A 31 -2.39 -0.36 9.55
CA ILE A 31 -1.13 -1.03 9.90
C ILE A 31 -0.75 -0.73 11.36
N LYS A 32 0.03 -1.62 11.96
CA LYS A 32 0.50 -1.50 13.35
C LYS A 32 2.01 -1.47 13.47
N ASN A 33 2.74 -1.98 12.49
CA ASN A 33 4.19 -2.08 12.47
C ASN A 33 4.74 -2.04 11.02
N ILE A 34 6.06 -2.15 10.88
CA ILE A 34 6.73 -2.11 9.58
C ILE A 34 6.45 -3.38 8.77
N GLU A 35 6.33 -4.53 9.44
CA GLU A 35 6.03 -5.81 8.79
C GLU A 35 4.66 -5.81 8.09
N ASP A 36 3.69 -5.09 8.65
CA ASP A 36 2.39 -4.87 8.02
C ASP A 36 2.55 -4.08 6.70
N ILE A 37 3.49 -3.13 6.61
CA ILE A 37 3.73 -2.37 5.37
C ILE A 37 4.15 -3.32 4.27
N GLU A 38 5.13 -4.18 4.53
CA GLU A 38 5.63 -5.16 3.56
C GLU A 38 4.50 -6.09 3.11
N LYS A 39 3.84 -6.76 4.07
CA LYS A 39 2.74 -7.69 3.82
C LYS A 39 1.64 -7.06 2.96
N TYR A 40 1.12 -5.90 3.39
CA TYR A 40 -0.03 -5.30 2.70
C TYR A 40 0.38 -4.66 1.38
N SER A 41 1.61 -4.19 1.23
CA SER A 41 2.10 -3.65 -0.04
C SER A 41 2.13 -4.72 -1.13
N GLU A 42 2.63 -5.91 -0.82
CA GLU A 42 2.63 -7.05 -1.76
C GLU A 42 1.23 -7.48 -2.18
N ILE A 43 0.24 -7.32 -1.28
CA ILE A 43 -1.16 -7.63 -1.56
C ILE A 43 -1.79 -6.50 -2.38
N VAL A 44 -1.72 -5.25 -1.94
CA VAL A 44 -2.59 -4.22 -2.51
C VAL A 44 -2.00 -3.53 -3.73
N LEU A 45 -0.69 -3.29 -3.75
CA LEU A 45 -0.05 -2.46 -4.78
C LEU A 45 -0.03 -3.07 -6.19
N PRO A 46 0.02 -4.40 -6.39
CA PRO A 46 -0.18 -4.97 -7.72
C PRO A 46 -1.58 -4.78 -8.31
N ARG A 47 -2.58 -4.39 -7.49
CA ARG A 47 -4.01 -4.38 -7.84
C ARG A 47 -4.57 -2.97 -8.02
N VAL A 48 -3.76 -1.93 -7.84
CA VAL A 48 -4.20 -0.52 -7.94
C VAL A 48 -4.15 0.00 -9.37
N SER A 49 -5.00 0.97 -9.68
CA SER A 49 -4.91 1.70 -10.94
C SER A 49 -3.71 2.65 -10.96
N ALA A 50 -3.26 3.03 -12.16
CA ALA A 50 -2.10 3.91 -12.35
C ALA A 50 -2.24 5.33 -11.76
N ASN A 51 -3.42 5.69 -11.25
CA ASN A 51 -3.71 6.98 -10.59
C ASN A 51 -4.15 6.81 -9.13
N ALA A 52 -4.04 5.60 -8.58
CA ALA A 52 -4.64 5.28 -7.30
C ALA A 52 -4.03 6.07 -6.13
N LEU A 53 -4.87 6.38 -5.16
CA LEU A 53 -4.46 7.04 -3.92
C LEU A 53 -4.37 6.00 -2.80
N ILE A 54 -3.19 5.81 -2.22
CA ILE A 54 -2.94 4.80 -1.18
C ILE A 54 -2.62 5.47 0.14
N TRP A 55 -3.35 5.07 1.19
CA TRP A 55 -3.19 5.58 2.55
C TRP A 55 -2.86 4.42 3.48
N PHE A 56 -1.75 4.53 4.20
CA PHE A 56 -1.40 3.62 5.29
C PHE A 56 -1.68 4.32 6.62
N ALA A 57 -2.76 3.91 7.29
CA ALA A 57 -3.21 4.44 8.56
C ALA A 57 -2.61 3.70 9.74
N PHE A 58 -2.09 4.44 10.72
CA PHE A 58 -1.48 3.92 11.93
C PHE A 58 -1.91 4.73 13.17
N PRO A 59 -1.89 4.13 14.37
CA PRO A 59 -2.19 4.84 15.61
C PRO A 59 -1.20 5.97 15.87
N LYS A 60 -1.66 7.14 16.29
CA LYS A 60 -0.79 8.30 16.58
C LYS A 60 0.22 8.05 17.69
N ASN A 61 -0.10 7.17 18.63
CA ASN A 61 0.83 6.77 19.70
C ASN A 61 1.89 5.76 19.23
N LYS A 62 1.82 5.30 17.97
CA LYS A 62 2.78 4.41 17.31
C LYS A 62 3.09 4.95 15.91
N PRO A 63 3.77 6.10 15.81
CA PRO A 63 4.15 6.66 14.51
C PRO A 63 5.05 5.69 13.76
N ILE A 64 4.91 5.68 12.44
CA ILE A 64 5.71 4.86 11.52
C ILE A 64 6.39 5.83 10.55
N ASP A 65 7.69 6.00 10.73
CA ASP A 65 8.48 6.95 9.93
C ASP A 65 9.30 6.25 8.82
N ASP A 66 9.59 4.95 8.99
CA ASP A 66 10.43 4.13 8.11
C ASP A 66 9.66 2.93 7.49
N GLY A 67 10.32 2.17 6.60
CA GLY A 67 9.76 0.94 6.01
C GLY A 67 8.99 1.15 4.71
N TRP A 68 9.04 2.36 4.15
CA TRP A 68 8.32 2.75 2.94
C TRP A 68 9.04 2.38 1.64
N GLU A 69 10.20 1.73 1.72
CA GLU A 69 11.02 1.31 0.58
C GLU A 69 10.23 0.44 -0.39
N ILE A 70 9.49 -0.55 0.11
CA ILE A 70 8.67 -1.43 -0.72
C ILE A 70 7.61 -0.64 -1.49
N VAL A 71 7.00 0.37 -0.88
CA VAL A 71 5.98 1.20 -1.55
C VAL A 71 6.62 1.98 -2.71
N ARG A 72 7.87 2.44 -2.55
CA ARG A 72 8.65 3.08 -3.62
C ARG A 72 9.07 2.09 -4.71
N ASP A 73 9.37 0.84 -4.35
CA ASP A 73 9.67 -0.22 -5.33
C ASP A 73 8.47 -0.50 -6.26
N TYR A 74 7.25 -0.30 -5.74
CA TYR A 74 6.01 -0.28 -6.54
C TYR A 74 5.74 1.06 -7.25
N GLN A 75 6.73 1.95 -7.34
CA GLN A 75 6.66 3.25 -8.00
C GLN A 75 5.65 4.22 -7.36
N PHE A 76 5.43 4.12 -6.05
CA PHE A 76 4.62 5.07 -5.29
C PHE A 76 5.49 5.96 -4.40
N GLU A 77 5.25 7.27 -4.47
CA GLU A 77 6.01 8.26 -3.70
C GLU A 77 5.22 8.78 -2.51
N PRO A 78 5.85 8.93 -1.34
CA PRO A 78 5.22 9.54 -0.18
C PRO A 78 4.91 11.01 -0.47
N ILE A 79 3.72 11.46 -0.07
CA ILE A 79 3.28 12.86 -0.24
C ILE A 79 3.39 13.60 1.08
N ARG A 80 2.67 13.12 2.09
CA ARG A 80 2.62 13.66 3.45
C ARG A 80 1.81 12.76 4.35
N GLN A 81 2.08 12.87 5.64
CA GLN A 81 1.20 12.39 6.68
C GLN A 81 -0.03 13.31 6.85
N ILE A 82 -1.17 12.73 7.19
CA ILE A 82 -2.39 13.43 7.56
C ILE A 82 -2.96 12.87 8.86
N THR A 83 -3.70 13.69 9.59
CA THR A 83 -4.53 13.23 10.71
C THR A 83 -5.88 12.75 10.17
N ILE A 84 -6.26 11.51 10.47
CA ILE A 84 -7.59 10.97 10.17
C ILE A 84 -8.56 11.29 11.32
N SER A 85 -8.09 11.11 12.57
CA SER A 85 -8.89 11.33 13.77
C SER A 85 -8.02 11.66 14.98
N ASN A 86 -8.60 11.76 16.17
CA ASN A 86 -7.85 11.99 17.41
C ASN A 86 -6.79 10.91 17.67
N GLU A 87 -7.06 9.67 17.25
CA GLU A 87 -6.21 8.51 17.53
C GLU A 87 -5.41 8.00 16.32
N TRP A 88 -5.75 8.43 15.10
CA TRP A 88 -5.18 7.86 13.86
C TRP A 88 -4.56 8.93 12.96
N SER A 89 -3.39 8.59 12.41
CA SER A 89 -2.76 9.29 11.29
C SER A 89 -2.65 8.35 10.09
N ALA A 90 -2.38 8.90 8.91
CA ALA A 90 -2.00 8.11 7.75
C ALA A 90 -0.92 8.75 6.91
N MET A 91 0.01 7.95 6.39
CA MET A 91 0.93 8.34 5.33
C MET A 91 0.26 8.13 3.97
N ARG A 92 0.26 9.18 3.14
CA ARG A 92 -0.37 9.15 1.81
C ARG A 92 0.68 8.98 0.73
N PHE A 93 0.37 8.15 -0.24
CA PHE A 93 1.19 7.88 -1.41
C PHE A 93 0.44 8.18 -2.71
N ARG A 94 1.18 8.57 -3.74
CA ARG A 94 0.68 8.70 -5.12
C ARG A 94 1.62 7.99 -6.09
N PRO A 95 1.14 7.59 -7.28
CA PRO A 95 1.99 7.07 -8.33
C PRO A 95 3.08 8.08 -8.68
N ASN A 96 4.29 7.59 -8.91
CA ASN A 96 5.39 8.38 -9.41
C ASN A 96 5.05 8.85 -10.84
N LYS A 97 4.99 10.16 -11.06
CA LYS A 97 4.66 10.73 -12.37
C LYS A 97 5.67 10.36 -13.46
N LEU A 98 6.90 9.99 -13.08
CA LEU A 98 7.96 9.59 -14.01
C LEU A 98 7.74 8.18 -14.59
N ALA A 99 7.00 7.31 -13.89
CA ALA A 99 6.70 5.95 -14.35
C ALA A 99 5.85 5.91 -15.63
N LYS A 100 5.09 6.97 -15.93
CA LYS A 100 4.29 7.08 -17.17
C LYS A 100 5.12 7.35 -18.42
N SER A 101 6.44 7.50 -18.33
CA SER A 101 7.30 7.71 -19.50
C SER A 101 7.92 6.42 -20.07
N GLU A 102 7.55 5.24 -19.55
CA GLU A 102 8.01 3.94 -20.05
C GLU A 102 6.93 3.16 -20.81
N GLU A 103 5.79 3.77 -21.14
CA GLU A 103 4.85 3.25 -22.14
C GLU A 103 5.39 3.54 -23.56
N GLY A 104 6.52 2.90 -23.90
CA GLY A 104 7.20 3.12 -25.18
C GLY A 104 8.45 2.27 -25.43
N GLY A 105 8.69 1.17 -24.71
CA GLY A 105 9.83 0.31 -25.00
C GLY A 105 10.01 -0.89 -24.07
N ILE A 106 9.50 -2.04 -24.51
CA ILE A 106 10.03 -3.41 -24.37
C ILE A 106 10.95 -3.68 -23.15
N GLY A 107 10.50 -4.54 -22.23
CA GLY A 107 11.40 -5.25 -21.31
C GLY A 107 10.78 -5.74 -20.00
N GLN A 108 9.74 -6.57 -20.05
CA GLN A 108 9.43 -7.44 -18.91
C GLN A 108 10.45 -8.59 -18.90
N GLU A 109 11.48 -8.49 -18.08
CA GLU A 109 12.32 -9.64 -17.69
C GLU A 109 12.75 -9.51 -16.21
N GLU A 110 12.08 -10.30 -15.37
CA GLU A 110 12.60 -10.98 -14.18
C GLU A 110 13.51 -10.21 -13.19
N LYS A 111 12.92 -9.35 -12.35
CA LYS A 111 13.57 -8.89 -11.09
C LYS A 111 12.88 -9.33 -9.80
N ILE A 112 11.99 -10.32 -9.85
CA ILE A 112 11.47 -11.00 -8.65
C ILE A 112 12.19 -12.35 -8.51
N LYS A 113 13.50 -12.30 -8.28
CA LYS A 113 14.31 -13.36 -7.66
C LYS A 113 15.74 -12.84 -7.52
N THR A 114 16.30 -13.00 -6.32
CA THR A 114 17.72 -12.80 -5.97
C THR A 114 18.10 -11.45 -5.32
N LYS A 115 17.62 -11.23 -4.09
CA LYS A 115 18.47 -10.67 -3.01
C LYS A 115 18.46 -11.58 -1.78
N LYS A 116 18.85 -12.84 -1.99
CA LYS A 116 19.44 -13.68 -0.95
C LYS A 116 20.87 -14.00 -1.39
N LYS A 117 21.79 -13.10 -1.08
CA LYS A 117 23.21 -13.45 -0.95
C LYS A 117 23.70 -12.86 0.36
N ILE A 118 23.58 -13.68 1.39
CA ILE A 118 24.31 -13.53 2.64
C ILE A 118 25.76 -13.87 2.28
N GLU A 119 26.67 -12.90 2.37
CA GLU A 119 28.11 -13.19 2.43
C GLU A 119 28.59 -12.88 3.85
N PHE A 120 29.04 -13.93 4.53
CA PHE A 120 29.87 -13.82 5.72
C PHE A 120 31.28 -13.40 5.28
N TYR A 121 31.85 -12.41 5.98
CA TYR A 121 33.28 -12.28 6.20
C TYR A 121 33.52 -12.00 7.68
#